data_AF-A0A0C3D8X5-F1
#
_entry.id   AF-A0A0C3D8X5-F1
#
_cell.length_a   1.000
_cell.length_b   1.000
_cell.length_c   1.000
_cell.angle_alpha   90.00
_cell.angle_beta   90.00
_cell.angle_gamma   90.00
#
_symmetry.space_group_name_H-M   'P 1'
#
loop_
_entity.id
_entity.type
_entity.pdbx_description
1 polymer ?
#
loop_
_entity_poly.entity_id
_entity_poly.type
_entity_poly.pdbx_seq_one_letter_code
_entity_poly.pdbx_strand_id
1 'polypeptide(L)'
;MACQDIGEANPDIAGIGILAAFSIQGGISVMLSIYCLLVGLTLQSRVRAVNLHFVAWPFVKVSERITRQSSSLQRYHEIFEDAVRYLEDPIPTPIRTDKGIQKQKLAKDVLVASSDIQSWSGIALLVAAFVQIRTNSLYQLHIIYDTVSFVAISNCAAIATTYGPWGPRHLVMMIWSFLYIAYTIAFGIRLRSWRDDKAGQCYITSGISSSGASHPYVDNIYVSVTCVYVILSLYAALGLNAAAFSHANYGERILSALRRGIEHLEALNVNVELFNLDYAFASLVLSPQIPRGMPPVFVEDPNGKQITALLIAILQYPVHIYFVYTLRAANENHLTLGNTEQDWGFGQVVAVILLGSNLVMVVDGIWSTWCTVNIVSGVDIFKNELHNATGYRVSAK
;
A
#
# COMPACT_ATOMS: atom_id res chain seq x y z
N MET A 1 -23.08 -14.92 -21.86
CA MET A 1 -22.39 -15.31 -23.12
C MET A 1 -20.95 -14.82 -23.01
N ALA A 2 -20.02 -15.26 -23.86
CA ALA A 2 -18.66 -14.71 -23.80
C ALA A 2 -18.64 -13.35 -24.51
N CYS A 3 -18.08 -12.32 -23.86
CA CYS A 3 -17.87 -11.01 -24.47
C CYS A 3 -17.00 -11.17 -25.72
N GLN A 4 -17.53 -10.83 -26.91
CA GLN A 4 -16.81 -11.02 -28.17
C GLN A 4 -15.92 -9.82 -28.53
N ASP A 5 -16.35 -8.62 -28.14
CA ASP A 5 -15.68 -7.37 -28.45
C ASP A 5 -15.63 -6.49 -27.19
N ILE A 6 -14.43 -6.18 -26.72
CA ILE A 6 -14.22 -5.40 -25.50
C ILE A 6 -14.00 -3.90 -25.78
N GLY A 7 -14.12 -3.48 -27.04
CA GLY A 7 -13.98 -2.10 -27.50
C GLY A 7 -12.59 -1.75 -28.02
N GLU A 8 -12.37 -0.44 -28.25
CA GLU A 8 -11.13 0.08 -28.80
C GLU A 8 -10.05 0.23 -27.73
N ALA A 9 -8.79 -0.02 -28.10
CA ALA A 9 -7.65 0.21 -27.22
C ALA A 9 -7.42 1.71 -26.95
N ASN A 10 -6.99 2.05 -25.73
CA ASN A 10 -6.65 3.42 -25.33
C ASN A 10 -5.31 3.42 -24.58
N PRO A 11 -4.18 3.38 -25.31
CA PRO A 11 -2.85 3.27 -24.71
C PRO A 11 -2.45 4.51 -23.90
N ASP A 12 -3.13 5.65 -24.07
CA ASP A 12 -2.83 6.89 -23.34
C ASP A 12 -3.35 6.91 -21.90
N ILE A 13 -4.29 6.02 -21.55
CA ILE A 13 -4.90 5.97 -20.21
C ILE A 13 -4.75 4.60 -19.56
N ALA A 14 -4.92 3.52 -20.32
CA ALA A 14 -4.80 2.14 -19.85
C ALA A 14 -3.56 1.42 -20.41
N GLY A 15 -2.61 2.17 -20.98
CA GLY A 15 -1.40 1.62 -21.58
C GLY A 15 -0.45 1.00 -20.58
N ILE A 16 0.31 -0.01 -21.03
CA ILE A 16 1.21 -0.79 -20.17
C ILE A 16 2.24 0.07 -19.43
N GLY A 17 2.70 1.16 -20.05
CA GLY A 17 3.64 2.11 -19.44
C GLY A 17 3.08 2.78 -18.18
N ILE A 18 1.80 3.17 -18.18
CA ILE A 18 1.14 3.76 -17.00
C ILE A 18 0.99 2.70 -15.92
N LEU A 19 0.53 1.50 -16.28
CA LEU A 19 0.35 0.38 -15.34
C LEU A 19 1.66 0.01 -14.65
N ALA A 20 2.72 -0.18 -15.44
CA ALA A 20 4.05 -0.50 -14.95
C ALA A 20 4.63 0.62 -14.08
N ALA A 21 4.45 1.89 -14.46
CA ALA A 21 4.94 3.00 -13.65
C ALA A 21 4.27 3.03 -12.27
N PHE A 22 2.95 2.93 -12.19
CA PHE A 22 2.23 2.94 -10.91
C PHE A 22 2.52 1.70 -10.06
N SER A 23 2.56 0.51 -10.67
CA SER A 23 2.84 -0.74 -9.96
C SER A 23 4.27 -0.75 -9.41
N ILE A 24 5.27 -0.38 -10.22
CA ILE A 24 6.67 -0.31 -9.78
C ILE A 24 6.85 0.75 -8.69
N GLN A 25 6.25 1.94 -8.82
CA GLN A 25 6.32 2.98 -7.78
C GLN A 25 5.67 2.52 -6.46
N GLY A 26 4.52 1.86 -6.53
CA GLY A 26 3.86 1.27 -5.36
C GLY A 26 4.74 0.20 -4.71
N GLY A 27 5.34 -0.68 -5.51
CA GLY A 27 6.26 -1.72 -5.04
C GLY A 27 7.52 -1.16 -4.39
N ILE A 28 8.17 -0.18 -5.02
CA ILE A 28 9.34 0.53 -4.45
C ILE A 28 8.96 1.16 -3.12
N SER A 29 7.79 1.79 -3.01
CA SER A 29 7.34 2.44 -1.78
C SER A 29 7.14 1.44 -0.63
N VAL A 30 6.52 0.29 -0.91
CA VAL A 30 6.39 -0.80 0.07
C VAL A 30 7.76 -1.34 0.49
N MET A 31 8.67 -1.58 -0.47
CA MET A 31 10.03 -2.07 -0.19
C MET A 31 10.86 -1.07 0.63
N LEU A 32 10.82 0.22 0.29
CA LEU A 32 11.51 1.28 1.03
C LEU A 32 10.94 1.46 2.43
N SER A 33 9.62 1.31 2.60
CA SER A 33 9.00 1.34 3.93
C SER A 33 9.44 0.14 4.79
N ILE A 34 9.45 -1.08 4.22
CA ILE A 34 10.01 -2.27 4.88
C ILE A 34 11.47 -2.02 5.26
N TYR A 35 12.27 -1.52 4.33
CA TYR A 35 13.67 -1.19 4.57
C TYR A 35 13.84 -0.16 5.70
N CYS A 36 13.03 0.89 5.72
CA CYS A 36 13.07 1.92 6.77
C CYS A 36 12.77 1.35 8.15
N LEU A 37 11.83 0.41 8.26
CA LEU A 37 11.53 -0.29 9.50
C LEU A 37 12.68 -1.22 9.89
N LEU A 38 13.20 -2.02 8.95
CA LEU A 38 14.29 -2.96 9.21
C LEU A 38 15.58 -2.25 9.61
N VAL A 39 15.95 -1.17 8.95
CA VAL A 39 17.17 -0.39 9.28
C VAL A 39 16.99 0.40 10.57
N GLY A 40 15.76 0.78 10.93
CA GLY A 40 15.46 1.41 12.21
C GLY A 40 15.72 0.48 13.40
N LEU A 41 15.36 -0.80 13.25
CA LEU A 41 15.35 -1.79 14.32
C LEU A 41 16.67 -2.59 14.40
N THR A 42 17.12 -2.93 15.62
CA THR A 42 18.13 -4.00 15.81
C THR A 42 17.49 -5.36 15.53
N LEU A 43 18.24 -6.35 15.03
CA LEU A 43 17.71 -7.66 14.57
C LEU A 43 16.80 -8.38 15.59
N GLN A 44 17.02 -8.18 16.90
CA GLN A 44 16.16 -8.70 17.98
C GLN A 44 14.85 -7.91 18.14
N SER A 45 14.87 -6.59 17.97
CA SER A 45 13.67 -5.75 17.87
C SER A 45 12.88 -6.02 16.57
N ARG A 46 13.56 -6.45 15.49
CA ARG A 46 12.95 -6.76 14.17
C ARG A 46 11.97 -7.92 14.21
N VAL A 47 12.23 -8.94 15.03
CA VAL A 47 11.36 -10.11 15.16
C VAL A 47 10.17 -9.84 16.11
N ARG A 48 10.32 -8.87 17.01
CA ARG A 48 9.33 -8.53 18.05
C ARG A 48 8.37 -7.41 17.66
N ALA A 49 8.85 -6.41 16.89
CA ALA A 49 8.06 -5.27 16.45
C ALA A 49 6.98 -5.67 15.43
N VAL A 50 7.31 -6.59 14.53
CA VAL A 50 6.27 -7.39 13.88
C VAL A 50 5.65 -8.18 15.00
N ASN A 51 4.56 -7.67 15.57
CA ASN A 51 3.76 -8.35 16.57
C ASN A 51 3.22 -9.61 15.90
N LEU A 52 4.06 -10.64 15.81
CA LEU A 52 3.82 -11.84 15.03
C LEU A 52 2.60 -12.54 15.60
N HIS A 53 2.38 -12.40 16.91
CA HIS A 53 1.12 -12.75 17.55
C HIS A 53 -0.05 -12.03 16.88
N PHE A 54 -0.05 -10.70 16.72
CA PHE A 54 -1.15 -9.96 16.09
C PHE A 54 -1.34 -10.24 14.59
N VAL A 55 -0.26 -10.33 13.81
CA VAL A 55 -0.34 -10.61 12.36
C VAL A 55 -0.72 -12.05 12.10
N ALA A 56 -0.16 -12.99 12.87
CA ALA A 56 -0.48 -14.39 12.74
C ALA A 56 -1.82 -14.72 13.40
N TRP A 57 -2.32 -13.99 14.40
CA TRP A 57 -3.55 -14.36 15.14
C TRP A 57 -4.77 -14.62 14.25
N PRO A 58 -5.10 -13.81 13.23
CA PRO A 58 -6.15 -14.13 12.28
C PRO A 58 -5.87 -15.43 11.52
N PHE A 59 -4.64 -15.63 11.05
CA PHE A 59 -4.22 -16.86 10.38
C PHE A 59 -4.14 -18.07 11.32
N VAL A 60 -3.83 -17.87 12.60
CA VAL A 60 -3.77 -18.88 13.67
C VAL A 60 -5.18 -19.26 14.07
N LYS A 61 -6.16 -18.34 14.11
CA LYS A 61 -7.57 -18.67 14.31
C LYS A 61 -8.17 -19.40 13.12
N VAL A 62 -7.85 -18.95 11.90
CA VAL A 62 -8.25 -19.64 10.66
C VAL A 62 -7.59 -21.03 10.63
N SER A 63 -6.32 -21.14 11.00
CA SER A 63 -5.64 -22.43 11.10
C SER A 63 -6.22 -23.27 12.24
N GLU A 64 -6.50 -22.76 13.44
CA GLU A 64 -7.15 -23.50 14.55
C GLU A 64 -8.44 -24.18 14.10
N ARG A 65 -9.22 -23.47 13.28
CA ARG A 65 -10.48 -23.97 12.72
C ARG A 65 -10.24 -25.08 11.67
N ILE A 66 -9.12 -25.04 10.96
CA ILE A 66 -8.68 -26.05 9.97
C ILE A 66 -7.91 -27.21 10.62
N THR A 67 -7.14 -26.96 11.69
CA THR A 67 -6.17 -27.85 12.35
C THR A 67 -6.83 -28.80 13.35
N ARG A 68 -8.04 -28.48 13.87
CA ARG A 68 -8.86 -29.43 14.66
C ARG A 68 -9.11 -30.78 13.96
N GLN A 69 -8.80 -30.88 12.67
CA GLN A 69 -8.99 -32.06 11.85
C GLN A 69 -7.68 -32.83 11.52
N SER A 70 -6.49 -32.34 11.89
CA SER A 70 -5.21 -32.95 11.46
C SER A 70 -4.08 -32.87 12.49
N SER A 71 -3.52 -34.02 12.84
CA SER A 71 -2.42 -34.18 13.81
C SER A 71 -1.07 -33.62 13.35
N SER A 72 -0.85 -33.43 12.04
CA SER A 72 0.40 -32.85 11.52
C SER A 72 0.54 -31.36 11.82
N LEU A 73 -0.58 -30.67 12.00
CA LEU A 73 -0.62 -29.23 12.22
C LEU A 73 -0.41 -28.83 13.70
N GLN A 74 -0.61 -29.76 14.63
CA GLN A 74 -0.42 -29.53 16.07
C GLN A 74 1.04 -29.25 16.43
N ARG A 75 1.99 -29.90 15.72
CA ARG A 75 3.43 -29.67 15.88
C ARG A 75 3.89 -28.28 15.45
N TYR A 76 3.21 -27.66 14.47
CA TYR A 76 3.50 -26.29 14.04
C TYR A 76 3.00 -25.26 15.06
N HIS A 77 1.91 -25.56 15.77
CA HIS A 77 1.37 -24.70 16.82
C HIS A 77 2.32 -24.60 18.02
N GLU A 78 2.91 -25.72 18.46
CA GLU A 78 3.88 -25.74 19.56
C GLU A 78 5.17 -24.97 19.23
N ILE A 79 5.71 -25.14 18.01
CA ILE A 79 6.89 -24.39 17.55
C ILE A 79 6.59 -22.88 17.49
N PHE A 80 5.36 -22.51 17.16
CA PHE A 80 4.92 -21.13 17.12
C PHE A 80 4.78 -20.51 18.52
N GLU A 81 4.19 -21.22 19.49
CA GLU A 81 4.07 -20.80 20.90
C GLU A 81 5.43 -20.54 21.56
N ASP A 82 6.40 -21.43 21.37
CA ASP A 82 7.75 -21.26 21.92
C ASP A 82 8.48 -20.07 21.29
N ALA A 83 8.26 -19.81 20.00
CA ALA A 83 8.78 -18.61 19.35
C ALA A 83 8.16 -17.33 19.93
N VAL A 84 6.88 -17.36 20.34
CA VAL A 84 6.21 -16.22 21.00
C VAL A 84 6.79 -15.97 22.40
N ARG A 85 7.06 -17.00 23.21
CA ARG A 85 7.62 -16.82 24.57
C ARG A 85 9.04 -16.26 24.57
N TYR A 86 9.89 -16.71 23.65
CA TYR A 86 11.24 -16.15 23.47
C TYR A 86 11.21 -14.65 23.11
N LEU A 87 10.07 -14.17 22.62
CA LEU A 87 9.81 -12.78 22.27
C LEU A 87 9.21 -11.94 23.42
N GLU A 88 9.07 -12.44 24.65
CA GLU A 88 8.55 -11.65 25.78
C GLU A 88 9.63 -11.09 26.74
N ASP A 89 10.83 -11.67 26.79
CA ASP A 89 11.86 -11.27 27.78
C ASP A 89 12.33 -9.81 27.62
N PRO A 90 12.43 -8.98 28.68
CA PRO A 90 12.79 -7.56 28.57
C PRO A 90 14.21 -7.37 28.01
N ILE A 91 14.32 -6.63 26.90
CA ILE A 91 15.60 -6.39 26.20
C ILE A 91 16.15 -5.00 26.56
N PRO A 92 17.48 -4.85 26.76
CA PRO A 92 18.14 -3.56 26.89
C PRO A 92 17.86 -2.65 25.69
N THR A 93 17.73 -1.35 25.94
CA THR A 93 17.42 -0.32 24.94
C THR A 93 18.37 -0.42 23.73
N PRO A 94 17.86 -0.62 22.51
CA PRO A 94 18.69 -0.76 21.33
C PRO A 94 19.47 0.53 21.06
N ILE A 95 20.80 0.44 21.03
CA ILE A 95 21.67 1.57 20.68
C ILE A 95 21.69 1.70 19.17
N ARG A 96 21.05 2.75 18.66
CA ARG A 96 21.01 3.04 17.24
C ARG A 96 22.34 3.65 16.78
N THR A 97 22.91 3.14 15.70
CA THR A 97 24.14 3.72 15.13
C THR A 97 23.81 4.96 14.29
N ASP A 98 24.67 5.97 14.31
CA ASP A 98 24.50 7.20 13.49
C ASP A 98 24.36 6.87 12.00
N LYS A 99 25.10 5.87 11.52
CA LYS A 99 25.02 5.35 10.14
C LYS A 99 23.61 4.82 9.82
N GLY A 100 22.95 4.14 10.77
CA GLY A 100 21.58 3.66 10.60
C GLY A 100 20.54 4.78 10.57
N ILE A 101 20.76 5.85 11.33
CA ILE A 101 19.89 7.05 11.33
C ILE A 101 19.97 7.76 9.98
N GLN A 102 21.18 7.98 9.45
CA GLN A 102 21.38 8.62 8.14
C GLN A 102 20.74 7.82 7.00
N LYS A 103 20.96 6.50 6.96
CA LYS A 103 20.33 5.60 5.97
C LYS A 103 18.81 5.66 6.02
N GLN A 104 18.25 5.63 7.22
CA GLN A 104 16.79 5.72 7.37
C GLN A 104 16.29 7.08 6.90
N LYS A 105 16.95 8.18 7.25
CA LYS A 105 16.54 9.54 6.83
C LYS A 105 16.43 9.63 5.32
N LEU A 106 17.45 9.18 4.60
CA LEU A 106 17.43 9.21 3.15
C LEU A 106 16.31 8.35 2.56
N ALA A 107 16.14 7.11 3.04
CA ALA A 107 15.10 6.23 2.54
C ALA A 107 13.70 6.83 2.75
N LYS A 108 13.50 7.55 3.86
CA LYS A 108 12.28 8.34 4.11
C LYS A 108 12.11 9.49 3.12
N ASP A 109 13.18 10.24 2.83
CA ASP A 109 13.13 11.36 1.88
C ASP A 109 12.74 10.88 0.47
N VAL A 110 13.31 9.75 0.02
CA VAL A 110 12.96 9.11 -1.26
C VAL A 110 11.50 8.63 -1.26
N LEU A 111 11.07 7.99 -0.17
CA LEU A 111 9.72 7.46 -0.03
C LEU A 111 8.65 8.57 -0.05
N VAL A 112 8.91 9.70 0.63
CA VAL A 112 8.02 10.88 0.59
C VAL A 112 7.92 11.43 -0.84
N ALA A 113 9.06 11.63 -1.49
CA ALA A 113 9.07 12.20 -2.83
C ALA A 113 8.33 11.31 -3.85
N SER A 114 8.54 9.99 -3.77
CA SER A 114 7.86 9.03 -4.65
C SER A 114 6.35 9.02 -4.42
N SER A 115 5.91 9.03 -3.16
CA SER A 115 4.50 9.11 -2.78
C SER A 115 3.82 10.41 -3.26
N ASP A 116 4.52 11.54 -3.17
CA ASP A 116 4.02 12.84 -3.64
C ASP A 116 3.86 12.85 -5.17
N ILE A 117 4.85 12.35 -5.92
CA ILE A 117 4.79 12.22 -7.39
C ILE A 117 3.62 11.31 -7.78
N GLN A 118 3.51 10.14 -7.17
CA GLN A 118 2.47 9.17 -7.49
C GLN A 118 1.07 9.73 -7.18
N SER A 119 0.91 10.53 -6.12
CA SER A 119 -0.36 11.20 -5.81
C SER A 119 -0.77 12.20 -6.88
N TRP A 120 0.16 13.03 -7.37
CA TRP A 120 -0.11 13.95 -8.47
C TRP A 120 -0.44 13.22 -9.78
N SER A 121 0.32 12.17 -10.12
CA SER A 121 0.04 11.33 -11.28
C SER A 121 -1.33 10.66 -11.17
N GLY A 122 -1.69 10.17 -9.99
CA GLY A 122 -3.00 9.58 -9.71
C GLY A 122 -4.15 10.58 -9.89
N ILE A 123 -3.99 11.81 -9.41
CA ILE A 123 -4.96 12.89 -9.63
C ILE A 123 -5.12 13.18 -11.12
N ALA A 124 -4.01 13.32 -11.86
CA ALA A 124 -4.05 13.58 -13.29
C ALA A 124 -4.74 12.44 -14.06
N LEU A 125 -4.44 11.18 -13.71
CA LEU A 125 -5.07 10.00 -14.31
C LEU A 125 -6.58 9.94 -14.01
N LEU A 126 -7.00 10.23 -12.78
CA LEU A 126 -8.42 10.31 -12.41
C LEU A 126 -9.15 11.41 -13.19
N VAL A 127 -8.56 12.61 -13.30
CA VAL A 127 -9.14 13.71 -14.09
C VAL A 127 -9.28 13.32 -15.56
N ALA A 128 -8.25 12.72 -16.16
CA ALA A 128 -8.31 12.22 -17.53
C ALA A 128 -9.41 11.16 -17.71
N ALA A 129 -9.51 10.22 -16.75
CA ALA A 129 -10.52 9.17 -16.75
C ALA A 129 -11.94 9.74 -16.62
N PHE A 130 -12.16 10.81 -15.84
CA PHE A 130 -13.44 11.49 -15.76
C PHE A 130 -13.85 12.14 -17.07
N VAL A 131 -12.92 12.82 -17.75
CA VAL A 131 -13.18 13.43 -19.06
C VAL A 131 -13.60 12.36 -20.08
N GLN A 132 -13.05 11.15 -19.96
CA GLN A 132 -13.29 10.03 -20.87
C GLN A 132 -14.25 8.95 -20.31
N ILE A 133 -15.00 9.23 -19.24
CA ILE A 133 -15.82 8.22 -18.54
C ILE A 133 -16.89 7.56 -19.42
N ARG A 134 -17.35 8.28 -20.45
CA ARG A 134 -18.38 7.80 -21.40
C ARG A 134 -17.78 7.11 -22.62
N THR A 135 -16.54 7.43 -22.98
CA THR A 135 -15.86 6.92 -24.17
C THR A 135 -15.05 5.67 -23.85
N ASN A 136 -14.49 5.56 -22.65
CA ASN A 136 -13.73 4.39 -22.23
C ASN A 136 -14.63 3.15 -22.08
N SER A 137 -14.09 2.01 -22.48
CA SER A 137 -14.72 0.71 -22.27
C SER A 137 -14.75 0.33 -20.79
N LEU A 138 -15.66 -0.57 -20.39
CA LEU A 138 -15.71 -1.05 -19.00
C LEU A 138 -14.40 -1.69 -18.56
N TYR A 139 -13.69 -2.34 -19.49
CA TYR A 139 -12.36 -2.90 -19.27
C TYR A 139 -11.35 -1.81 -18.88
N GLN A 140 -11.26 -0.73 -19.66
CA GLN A 140 -10.35 0.38 -19.39
C GLN A 140 -10.68 1.07 -18.07
N LEU A 141 -11.98 1.24 -17.76
CA LEU A 141 -12.39 1.83 -16.50
C LEU A 141 -11.94 1.01 -15.29
N HIS A 142 -11.99 -0.33 -15.39
CA HIS A 142 -11.51 -1.24 -14.37
C HIS A 142 -9.98 -1.17 -14.23
N ILE A 143 -9.24 -1.19 -15.34
CA ILE A 143 -7.78 -1.07 -15.33
C ILE A 143 -7.34 0.24 -14.67
N ILE A 144 -7.99 1.36 -14.99
CA ILE A 144 -7.72 2.66 -14.36
C ILE A 144 -7.99 2.58 -12.85
N TYR A 145 -9.14 2.00 -12.45
CA TYR A 145 -9.55 1.88 -11.05
C TYR A 145 -8.47 1.21 -10.19
N ASP A 146 -7.94 0.07 -10.63
CA ASP A 146 -6.89 -0.62 -9.88
C ASP A 146 -5.54 0.10 -9.98
N THR A 147 -5.24 0.72 -11.11
CA THR A 147 -4.00 1.50 -11.31
C THR A 147 -3.92 2.67 -10.34
N VAL A 148 -4.99 3.45 -10.21
CA VAL A 148 -5.00 4.59 -9.28
C VAL A 148 -4.98 4.11 -7.83
N SER A 149 -5.41 2.88 -7.52
CA SER A 149 -5.36 2.32 -6.16
C SER A 149 -3.93 2.15 -5.64
N PHE A 150 -2.92 2.03 -6.51
CA PHE A 150 -1.50 2.04 -6.10
C PHE A 150 -1.07 3.35 -5.40
N VAL A 151 -1.79 4.46 -5.64
CA VAL A 151 -1.54 5.74 -4.97
C VAL A 151 -1.81 5.63 -3.46
N ALA A 152 -2.90 4.97 -3.06
CA ALA A 152 -3.19 4.75 -1.64
C ALA A 152 -2.15 3.83 -1.00
N ILE A 153 -1.72 2.79 -1.71
CA ILE A 153 -0.71 1.83 -1.23
C ILE A 153 0.61 2.54 -0.96
N SER A 154 1.06 3.37 -1.90
CA SER A 154 2.27 4.18 -1.80
C SER A 154 2.19 5.19 -0.65
N ASN A 155 1.06 5.91 -0.54
CA ASN A 155 0.82 6.82 0.58
C ASN A 155 0.78 6.09 1.92
N CYS A 156 0.13 4.92 2.03
CA CYS A 156 0.12 4.12 3.25
C CYS A 156 1.55 3.70 3.66
N ALA A 157 2.36 3.26 2.70
CA ALA A 157 3.76 2.91 2.94
C ALA A 157 4.60 4.13 3.38
N ALA A 158 4.41 5.29 2.76
CA ALA A 158 5.06 6.53 3.17
C ALA A 158 4.62 7.00 4.57
N ILE A 159 3.32 6.92 4.85
CA ILE A 159 2.70 7.26 6.13
C ILE A 159 3.22 6.37 7.26
N ALA A 160 3.47 5.10 6.98
CA ALA A 160 4.03 4.17 7.96
C ALA A 160 5.39 4.61 8.52
N THR A 161 6.16 5.48 7.85
CA THR A 161 7.55 5.73 8.26
C THR A 161 7.94 7.21 8.35
N THR A 162 7.23 8.11 7.66
CA THR A 162 7.74 9.47 7.40
C THR A 162 6.91 10.60 7.97
N TYR A 163 5.74 10.33 8.56
CA TYR A 163 4.77 11.41 8.73
C TYR A 163 5.04 12.32 9.92
N GLY A 164 5.06 13.61 9.60
CA GLY A 164 5.13 14.73 10.51
C GLY A 164 3.77 15.44 10.62
N PRO A 165 3.75 16.73 11.03
CA PRO A 165 2.51 17.48 11.21
C PRO A 165 1.72 17.63 9.91
N TRP A 166 0.45 18.01 10.06
CA TRP A 166 -0.46 18.28 8.95
C TRP A 166 0.12 19.33 8.00
N GLY A 167 -0.07 19.13 6.68
CA GLY A 167 0.55 19.98 5.66
C GLY A 167 0.03 19.69 4.25
N PRO A 168 0.60 20.33 3.21
CA PRO A 168 0.08 20.26 1.84
C PRO A 168 -0.10 18.84 1.29
N ARG A 169 0.74 17.89 1.70
CA ARG A 169 0.62 16.47 1.31
C ARG A 169 -0.71 15.86 1.72
N HIS A 170 -1.21 16.21 2.91
CA HIS A 170 -2.51 15.75 3.40
C HIS A 170 -3.65 16.28 2.53
N LEU A 171 -3.53 17.53 2.07
CA LEU A 171 -4.50 18.12 1.14
C LEU A 171 -4.50 17.37 -0.20
N VAL A 172 -3.32 17.07 -0.75
CA VAL A 172 -3.20 16.30 -2.01
C VAL A 172 -3.83 14.90 -1.86
N MET A 173 -3.56 14.19 -0.76
CA MET A 173 -4.19 12.90 -0.50
C MET A 173 -5.71 13.00 -0.36
N MET A 174 -6.24 14.02 0.32
CA MET A 174 -7.69 14.23 0.40
C MET A 174 -8.30 14.51 -0.98
N ILE A 175 -7.67 15.37 -1.80
CA ILE A 175 -8.13 15.64 -3.17
C ILE A 175 -8.16 14.34 -3.97
N TRP A 176 -7.08 13.55 -3.91
CA TRP A 176 -7.03 12.24 -4.55
C TRP A 176 -8.15 11.32 -4.06
N SER A 177 -8.39 11.21 -2.74
CA SER A 177 -9.46 10.36 -2.18
C SER A 177 -10.86 10.78 -2.65
N PHE A 178 -11.14 12.08 -2.72
CA PHE A 178 -12.41 12.57 -3.24
C PHE A 178 -12.60 12.21 -4.72
N LEU A 179 -11.56 12.41 -5.54
CA LEU A 179 -11.59 12.05 -6.96
C LEU A 179 -11.74 10.53 -7.14
N TYR A 180 -11.04 9.74 -6.34
CA TYR A 180 -11.11 8.28 -6.37
C TYR A 180 -12.53 7.79 -6.05
N ILE A 181 -13.14 8.26 -4.96
CA ILE A 181 -14.53 7.89 -4.60
C ILE A 181 -15.50 8.31 -5.71
N ALA A 182 -15.40 9.54 -6.21
CA ALA A 182 -16.26 10.01 -7.28
C ALA A 182 -16.10 9.16 -8.56
N TYR A 183 -14.87 8.70 -8.85
CA TYR A 183 -14.56 7.88 -10.00
C TYR A 183 -15.14 6.47 -9.82
N THR A 184 -14.97 5.86 -8.65
CA THR A 184 -15.56 4.57 -8.30
C THR A 184 -17.08 4.60 -8.42
N ILE A 185 -17.74 5.67 -7.97
CA ILE A 185 -19.19 5.84 -8.13
C ILE A 185 -19.56 5.91 -9.61
N ALA A 186 -18.86 6.72 -10.40
CA ALA A 186 -19.11 6.84 -11.84
C ALA A 186 -18.87 5.51 -12.58
N PHE A 187 -17.82 4.79 -12.21
CA PHE A 187 -17.51 3.45 -12.74
C PHE A 187 -18.60 2.44 -12.36
N GLY A 188 -19.06 2.40 -11.11
CA GLY A 188 -20.17 1.55 -10.68
C GLY A 188 -21.47 1.85 -11.42
N ILE A 189 -21.76 3.12 -11.73
CA ILE A 189 -22.89 3.49 -12.58
C ILE A 189 -22.70 2.96 -14.01
N ARG A 190 -21.49 3.06 -14.57
CA ARG A 190 -21.18 2.52 -15.91
C ARG A 190 -21.26 1.00 -15.94
N LEU A 191 -20.86 0.29 -14.89
CA LEU A 191 -20.97 -1.18 -14.78
C LEU A 191 -22.42 -1.66 -14.90
N ARG A 192 -23.42 -0.86 -14.49
CA ARG A 192 -24.84 -1.21 -14.70
C ARG A 192 -25.27 -1.27 -16.17
N SER A 193 -24.49 -0.69 -17.07
CA SER A 193 -24.70 -0.78 -18.51
C SER A 193 -24.07 -2.01 -19.16
N TRP A 194 -23.67 -2.99 -18.35
CA TRP A 194 -23.07 -4.24 -18.83
C TRP A 194 -23.95 -4.95 -19.86
N ARG A 195 -23.35 -5.28 -21.00
CA ARG A 195 -24.00 -5.99 -22.11
C ARG A 195 -22.99 -6.84 -22.84
N ASP A 196 -23.18 -8.16 -22.81
CA ASP A 196 -22.31 -9.14 -23.48
C ASP A 196 -22.30 -8.99 -25.01
N ASP A 197 -23.36 -8.40 -25.56
CA ASP A 197 -23.60 -8.23 -27.00
C ASP A 197 -23.08 -6.91 -27.57
N LYS A 198 -22.56 -6.00 -26.72
CA LYS A 198 -22.14 -4.67 -27.16
C LYS A 198 -20.68 -4.38 -26.83
N ALA A 199 -19.93 -4.02 -27.88
CA ALA A 199 -18.55 -3.59 -27.80
C ALA A 199 -18.30 -2.56 -26.70
N GLY A 200 -17.29 -2.81 -25.86
CA GLY A 200 -16.90 -1.92 -24.76
C GLY A 200 -17.83 -1.90 -23.56
N GLN A 201 -18.91 -2.70 -23.56
CA GLN A 201 -19.85 -2.85 -22.43
C GLN A 201 -19.73 -4.20 -21.73
N CYS A 202 -18.71 -4.98 -22.05
CA CYS A 202 -18.33 -6.19 -21.35
C CYS A 202 -16.82 -6.37 -21.44
N TYR A 203 -16.29 -7.30 -20.64
CA TYR A 203 -14.92 -7.78 -20.77
C TYR A 203 -14.82 -9.22 -20.28
N ILE A 204 -13.71 -9.87 -20.63
CA ILE A 204 -13.42 -11.23 -20.23
C ILE A 204 -12.94 -11.23 -18.79
N THR A 205 -13.65 -11.97 -17.94
CA THR A 205 -13.42 -12.01 -16.49
C THR A 205 -12.65 -13.26 -16.05
N SER A 206 -12.12 -14.04 -17.00
CA SER A 206 -11.35 -15.25 -16.70
C SER A 206 -10.12 -14.92 -15.86
N GLY A 207 -10.01 -15.57 -14.70
CA GLY A 207 -8.92 -15.38 -13.75
C GLY A 207 -9.24 -14.40 -12.61
N ILE A 208 -10.24 -13.52 -12.77
CA ILE A 208 -10.66 -12.60 -11.69
C ILE A 208 -12.02 -12.96 -11.06
N SER A 209 -12.81 -13.82 -11.72
CA SER A 209 -14.07 -14.34 -11.18
C SER A 209 -14.23 -15.84 -11.42
N SER A 210 -15.06 -16.50 -10.60
CA SER A 210 -15.43 -17.90 -10.79
C SER A 210 -16.18 -18.13 -12.10
N SER A 211 -16.03 -19.31 -12.70
CA SER A 211 -16.80 -19.68 -13.90
C SER A 211 -18.30 -19.65 -13.60
N GLY A 212 -19.06 -18.96 -14.45
CA GLY A 212 -20.51 -18.79 -14.27
C GLY A 212 -20.92 -17.70 -13.28
N ALA A 213 -19.98 -16.90 -12.76
CA ALA A 213 -20.30 -15.68 -12.03
C ALA A 213 -21.20 -14.75 -12.86
N SER A 214 -22.24 -14.19 -12.24
CA SER A 214 -23.12 -13.23 -12.89
C SER A 214 -22.47 -11.85 -12.94
N HIS A 215 -22.20 -11.35 -14.15
CA HIS A 215 -21.72 -9.99 -14.37
C HIS A 215 -22.90 -9.06 -14.69
N PRO A 216 -22.92 -7.82 -14.18
CA PRO A 216 -21.83 -7.10 -13.50
C PRO A 216 -21.86 -7.21 -11.96
N TYR A 217 -22.63 -8.16 -11.40
CA TYR A 217 -22.83 -8.22 -9.94
C TYR A 217 -21.52 -8.47 -9.18
N VAL A 218 -20.72 -9.44 -9.62
CA VAL A 218 -19.44 -9.77 -8.97
C VAL A 218 -18.43 -8.62 -9.06
N ASP A 219 -18.36 -7.91 -10.19
CA ASP A 219 -17.49 -6.74 -10.34
C ASP A 219 -17.92 -5.58 -9.42
N ASN A 220 -19.23 -5.36 -9.27
CA ASN A 220 -19.74 -4.34 -8.34
C ASN A 220 -19.35 -4.66 -6.89
N ILE A 221 -19.39 -5.94 -6.48
CA ILE A 221 -18.91 -6.34 -5.15
C ILE A 221 -17.42 -6.06 -5.03
N TYR A 222 -16.61 -6.52 -5.99
CA TYR A 222 -15.16 -6.32 -5.98
C TYR A 222 -14.79 -4.83 -5.84
N VAL A 223 -15.34 -3.99 -6.72
CA VAL A 223 -15.09 -2.55 -6.75
C VAL A 223 -15.55 -1.89 -5.46
N SER A 224 -16.70 -2.29 -4.90
CA SER A 224 -17.20 -1.71 -3.64
C SER A 224 -16.32 -2.08 -2.44
N VAL A 225 -15.96 -3.36 -2.31
CA VAL A 225 -15.11 -3.88 -1.23
C VAL A 225 -13.74 -3.23 -1.28
N THR A 226 -13.08 -3.29 -2.44
CA THR A 226 -11.72 -2.76 -2.60
C THR A 226 -11.70 -1.24 -2.46
N CYS A 227 -12.72 -0.51 -2.91
CA CYS A 227 -12.79 0.94 -2.74
C CYS A 227 -12.90 1.31 -1.25
N VAL A 228 -13.77 0.62 -0.51
CA VAL A 228 -13.90 0.81 0.94
C VAL A 228 -12.57 0.49 1.60
N TYR A 229 -11.92 -0.62 1.23
CA TYR A 229 -10.63 -1.01 1.79
C TYR A 229 -9.52 0.01 1.51
N VAL A 230 -9.42 0.53 0.28
CA VAL A 230 -8.45 1.56 -0.14
C VAL A 230 -8.65 2.88 0.60
N ILE A 231 -9.90 3.31 0.79
CA ILE A 231 -10.19 4.55 1.51
C ILE A 231 -9.93 4.35 3.01
N LEU A 232 -10.42 3.27 3.59
CA LEU A 232 -10.21 2.97 5.01
C LEU A 232 -8.73 2.79 5.32
N SER A 233 -7.94 2.14 4.47
CA SER A 233 -6.50 1.97 4.68
C SER A 233 -5.77 3.31 4.73
N LEU A 234 -6.07 4.19 3.79
CA LEU A 234 -5.45 5.50 3.71
C LEU A 234 -5.79 6.35 4.93
N TYR A 235 -7.07 6.44 5.30
CA TYR A 235 -7.49 7.22 6.46
C TYR A 235 -7.10 6.56 7.79
N ALA A 236 -7.00 5.23 7.83
CA ALA A 236 -6.41 4.51 8.95
C ALA A 236 -4.95 4.93 9.14
N ALA A 237 -4.13 4.83 8.08
CA ALA A 237 -2.73 5.25 8.11
C ALA A 237 -2.58 6.72 8.56
N LEU A 238 -3.43 7.62 8.04
CA LEU A 238 -3.46 9.03 8.43
C LEU A 238 -3.86 9.23 9.90
N GLY A 239 -4.91 8.55 10.36
CA GLY A 239 -5.42 8.63 11.72
C GLY A 239 -4.43 8.08 12.75
N LEU A 240 -3.68 7.04 12.38
CA LEU A 240 -2.63 6.46 13.21
C LEU A 240 -1.49 7.44 13.51
N ASN A 241 -1.15 8.31 12.56
CA ASN A 241 -0.11 9.33 12.72
C ASN A 241 -0.62 10.65 13.31
N ALA A 242 -1.92 10.90 13.23
CA ALA A 242 -2.51 12.11 13.77
C ALA A 242 -2.75 12.00 15.28
N ALA A 243 -1.70 12.24 16.06
CA ALA A 243 -1.87 12.85 17.39
C ALA A 243 -2.67 14.18 17.29
N ALA A 244 -2.77 14.78 16.09
CA ALA A 244 -3.59 15.93 15.76
C ALA A 244 -5.11 15.67 15.67
N PHE A 245 -5.58 14.43 15.47
CA PHE A 245 -7.01 14.08 15.57
C PHE A 245 -7.42 13.71 17.01
N SER A 246 -6.67 14.20 18.01
CA SER A 246 -6.93 14.11 19.45
C SER A 246 -8.25 14.79 19.92
N HIS A 247 -9.27 14.85 19.06
CA HIS A 247 -10.64 14.83 19.55
C HIS A 247 -11.05 13.37 19.69
N ALA A 248 -11.21 12.92 20.95
CA ALA A 248 -11.65 11.58 21.34
C ALA A 248 -12.92 11.07 20.61
N ASN A 249 -13.62 11.95 19.88
CA ASN A 249 -14.87 11.66 19.20
C ASN A 249 -14.72 11.29 17.71
N TYR A 250 -13.55 11.51 17.08
CA TYR A 250 -13.43 11.29 15.63
C TYR A 250 -13.28 9.81 15.25
N GLY A 251 -12.43 9.06 15.95
CA GLY A 251 -12.30 7.61 15.76
C GLY A 251 -13.62 6.87 15.97
N GLU A 252 -14.31 7.17 17.07
CA GLU A 252 -15.66 6.66 17.39
C GLU A 252 -16.68 6.96 16.28
N ARG A 253 -16.64 8.16 15.68
CA ARG A 253 -17.53 8.51 14.57
C ARG A 253 -17.29 7.66 13.34
N ILE A 254 -16.02 7.45 12.96
CA ILE A 254 -15.68 6.60 11.81
C ILE A 254 -16.10 5.15 12.09
N LEU A 255 -15.76 4.62 13.26
CA LEU A 255 -16.17 3.27 13.66
C LEU A 255 -17.68 3.07 13.65
N SER A 256 -18.43 4.07 14.15
CA SER A 256 -19.89 4.03 14.12
C SER A 256 -20.45 4.02 12.70
N ALA A 257 -19.81 4.74 11.77
CA ALA A 257 -20.24 4.78 10.37
C ALA A 257 -19.94 3.44 9.67
N LEU A 258 -18.76 2.87 9.93
CA LEU A 258 -18.36 1.55 9.44
C LEU A 258 -19.29 0.45 9.94
N ARG A 259 -19.59 0.44 11.25
CA ARG A 259 -20.54 -0.50 11.86
C ARG A 259 -21.90 -0.41 11.16
N ARG A 260 -22.46 0.80 11.02
CA ARG A 260 -23.74 1.01 10.33
C ARG A 260 -23.72 0.52 8.89
N GLY A 261 -22.61 0.69 8.17
CA GLY A 261 -22.43 0.19 6.81
C GLY A 261 -22.47 -1.34 6.75
N ILE A 262 -21.79 -2.01 7.68
CA ILE A 262 -21.75 -3.48 7.76
C ILE A 262 -23.11 -4.05 8.14
N GLU A 263 -23.78 -3.45 9.13
CA GLU A 263 -25.17 -3.81 9.50
C GLU A 263 -26.12 -3.69 8.29
N HIS A 264 -25.90 -2.70 7.43
CA HIS A 264 -26.69 -2.55 6.21
C HIS A 264 -26.38 -3.63 5.15
N LEU A 265 -25.11 -4.04 5.02
CA LEU A 265 -24.71 -5.13 4.12
C LEU A 265 -25.22 -6.50 4.62
N GLU A 266 -25.21 -6.72 5.93
CA GLU A 266 -25.82 -7.88 6.58
C GLU A 266 -27.31 -7.96 6.28
N ALA A 267 -28.01 -6.82 6.39
CA ALA A 267 -29.44 -6.75 6.06
C ALA A 267 -29.73 -7.07 4.58
N LEU A 268 -28.75 -6.89 3.69
CA LEU A 268 -28.83 -7.26 2.27
C LEU A 268 -28.42 -8.72 2.01
N ASN A 269 -28.21 -9.53 3.05
CA ASN A 269 -27.80 -10.94 2.97
C ASN A 269 -26.47 -11.14 2.22
N VAL A 270 -25.61 -10.11 2.21
CA VAL A 270 -24.26 -10.18 1.65
C VAL A 270 -23.38 -10.93 2.63
N ASN A 271 -22.58 -11.89 2.16
CA ASN A 271 -21.65 -12.61 3.03
C ASN A 271 -20.58 -11.64 3.56
N VAL A 272 -20.74 -11.23 4.81
CA VAL A 272 -19.91 -10.25 5.52
C VAL A 272 -18.73 -10.84 6.27
N GLU A 273 -18.45 -12.15 6.15
CA GLU A 273 -17.27 -12.73 6.81
C GLU A 273 -15.97 -12.01 6.40
N LEU A 274 -15.87 -11.53 5.16
CA LEU A 274 -14.74 -10.73 4.69
C LEU A 274 -14.70 -9.33 5.33
N PHE A 275 -15.86 -8.70 5.53
CA PHE A 275 -15.99 -7.35 6.12
C PHE A 275 -15.78 -7.34 7.64
N ASN A 276 -16.01 -8.46 8.32
CA ASN A 276 -15.72 -8.59 9.75
C ASN A 276 -14.21 -8.49 10.03
N LEU A 277 -13.36 -8.86 9.07
CA LEU A 277 -11.91 -8.64 9.14
C LEU A 277 -11.59 -7.14 9.08
N ASP A 278 -12.23 -6.41 8.17
CA ASP A 278 -12.05 -4.96 8.00
C ASP A 278 -12.60 -4.16 9.19
N TYR A 279 -13.70 -4.61 9.81
CA TYR A 279 -14.26 -3.97 11.01
C TYR A 279 -13.37 -4.14 12.23
N ALA A 280 -12.94 -5.37 12.49
CA ALA A 280 -12.01 -5.66 13.58
C ALA A 280 -10.74 -4.84 13.41
N PHE A 281 -10.26 -4.73 12.17
CA PHE A 281 -9.11 -3.93 11.80
C PHE A 281 -9.32 -2.43 12.01
N ALA A 282 -10.44 -1.87 11.54
CA ALA A 282 -10.76 -0.46 11.74
C ALA A 282 -10.89 -0.13 13.24
N SER A 283 -11.54 -1.00 14.03
CA SER A 283 -11.71 -0.84 15.48
C SER A 283 -10.38 -0.73 16.22
N LEU A 284 -9.38 -1.46 15.75
CA LEU A 284 -8.04 -1.43 16.30
C LEU A 284 -7.30 -0.14 15.94
N VAL A 285 -7.37 0.26 14.67
CA VAL A 285 -6.68 1.46 14.17
C VAL A 285 -7.22 2.72 14.85
N LEU A 286 -8.53 2.79 15.04
CA LEU A 286 -9.23 3.97 15.53
C LEU A 286 -9.40 3.99 17.06
N SER A 287 -8.89 2.97 17.76
CA SER A 287 -8.96 2.89 19.22
C SER A 287 -8.07 3.96 19.88
N PRO A 288 -8.62 4.82 20.75
CA PRO A 288 -7.89 5.95 21.31
C PRO A 288 -7.09 5.51 22.54
N GLN A 289 -5.90 4.93 22.35
CA GLN A 289 -4.88 4.85 23.41
C GLN A 289 -3.68 5.70 23.03
N ILE A 290 -3.75 7.01 23.32
CA ILE A 290 -2.58 7.90 23.21
C ILE A 290 -2.30 8.48 24.60
N PRO A 291 -1.14 8.18 25.21
CA PRO A 291 -0.69 8.84 26.43
C PRO A 291 -0.46 10.34 26.15
N ARG A 292 -1.14 11.22 26.89
CA ARG A 292 -0.91 12.67 26.80
C ARG A 292 0.45 13.01 27.42
N GLY A 293 1.34 13.68 26.66
CA GLY A 293 2.48 14.41 27.23
C GLY A 293 3.90 14.08 26.75
N MET A 294 4.12 13.35 25.65
CA MET A 294 5.48 13.06 25.17
C MET A 294 6.05 14.15 24.23
N PRO A 295 7.35 14.50 24.35
CA PRO A 295 8.03 15.48 23.50
C PRO A 295 8.17 15.01 22.03
N PRO A 296 8.39 15.92 21.07
CA PRO A 296 8.37 15.65 19.62
C PRO A 296 9.65 14.96 19.09
N VAL A 297 10.36 14.22 19.93
CA VAL A 297 11.45 13.35 19.47
C VAL A 297 10.82 12.12 18.83
N PHE A 298 11.36 11.65 17.71
CA PHE A 298 10.89 10.46 16.99
C PHE A 298 11.03 9.22 17.89
N VAL A 299 10.05 8.99 18.77
CA VAL A 299 9.94 7.76 19.54
C VAL A 299 9.50 6.69 18.55
N GLU A 300 10.29 5.64 18.38
CA GLU A 300 9.84 4.39 17.74
C GLU A 300 8.42 4.11 18.19
N ASP A 301 7.48 4.04 17.24
CA ASP A 301 6.06 3.95 17.54
C ASP A 301 5.81 2.76 18.49
N PRO A 302 5.58 3.01 19.78
CA PRO A 302 5.51 1.93 20.77
C PRO A 302 4.22 1.10 20.60
N ASN A 303 3.29 1.58 19.76
CA ASN A 303 1.97 0.99 19.58
C ASN A 303 1.83 0.17 18.29
N GLY A 304 2.90 0.01 17.50
CA GLY A 304 2.91 -0.83 16.29
C GLY A 304 2.05 -0.31 15.12
N LYS A 305 1.57 0.93 15.19
CA LYS A 305 0.72 1.57 14.17
C LYS A 305 1.43 1.71 12.83
N GLN A 306 2.72 2.01 12.83
CA GLN A 306 3.55 2.05 11.62
C GLN A 306 3.55 0.70 10.89
N ILE A 307 3.65 -0.39 11.66
CA ILE A 307 3.65 -1.75 11.13
C ILE A 307 2.26 -2.10 10.62
N THR A 308 1.21 -1.74 11.35
CA THR A 308 -0.17 -1.88 10.89
C THR A 308 -0.38 -1.18 9.55
N ALA A 309 0.00 0.10 9.40
CA ALA A 309 -0.15 0.83 8.13
C ALA A 309 0.61 0.16 6.97
N LEU A 310 1.83 -0.32 7.23
CA LEU A 310 2.60 -1.05 6.23
C LEU A 310 1.96 -2.40 5.86
N LEU A 311 1.45 -3.15 6.82
CA LEU A 311 0.78 -4.43 6.55
C LEU A 311 -0.44 -4.23 5.66
N ILE A 312 -1.20 -3.15 5.85
CA ILE A 312 -2.31 -2.82 4.95
C ILE A 312 -1.80 -2.62 3.53
N ALA A 313 -0.74 -1.83 3.35
CA ALA A 313 -0.14 -1.59 2.04
C ALA A 313 0.36 -2.90 1.39
N ILE A 314 1.02 -3.76 2.18
CA ILE A 314 1.51 -5.08 1.74
C ILE A 314 0.36 -5.98 1.31
N LEU A 315 -0.79 -5.93 1.97
CA LEU A 315 -1.95 -6.75 1.61
C LEU A 315 -2.68 -6.21 0.38
N GLN A 316 -2.77 -4.87 0.23
CA GLN A 316 -3.41 -4.24 -0.93
C GLN A 316 -2.64 -4.45 -2.23
N TYR A 317 -1.30 -4.41 -2.16
CA TYR A 317 -0.46 -4.42 -3.35
C TYR A 317 -0.64 -5.68 -4.23
N PRO A 318 -0.56 -6.91 -3.69
CA PRO A 318 -0.80 -8.14 -4.45
C PRO A 318 -2.20 -8.24 -5.05
N VAL A 319 -3.21 -7.68 -4.40
CA VAL A 319 -4.58 -7.71 -4.91
C VAL A 319 -4.69 -6.87 -6.17
N HIS A 320 -4.34 -5.58 -6.12
CA HIS A 320 -4.48 -4.70 -7.28
C HIS A 320 -3.50 -5.07 -8.41
N ILE A 321 -2.28 -5.53 -8.09
CA ILE A 321 -1.36 -6.00 -9.15
C ILE A 321 -1.91 -7.24 -9.84
N TYR A 322 -2.43 -8.22 -9.09
CA TYR A 322 -3.01 -9.42 -9.69
C TYR A 322 -4.18 -9.07 -10.61
N PHE A 323 -5.13 -8.27 -10.13
CA PHE A 323 -6.31 -7.89 -10.91
C PHE A 323 -5.95 -7.13 -12.20
N VAL A 324 -5.08 -6.12 -12.14
CA VAL A 324 -4.66 -5.36 -13.34
C VAL A 324 -4.04 -6.26 -14.38
N TYR A 325 -3.05 -7.07 -14.00
CA TYR A 325 -2.29 -7.87 -14.97
C TYR A 325 -3.07 -9.08 -15.47
N THR A 326 -3.86 -9.74 -14.62
CA THR A 326 -4.73 -10.84 -15.04
C THR A 326 -5.86 -10.35 -15.94
N LEU A 327 -6.52 -9.24 -15.59
CA LEU A 327 -7.55 -8.65 -16.42
C LEU A 327 -6.98 -8.23 -17.78
N ARG A 328 -5.81 -7.58 -17.80
CA ARG A 328 -5.15 -7.23 -19.07
C ARG A 328 -4.82 -8.47 -19.91
N ALA A 329 -4.15 -9.46 -19.32
CA ALA A 329 -3.74 -10.66 -20.05
C ALA A 329 -4.93 -11.43 -20.65
N ALA A 330 -6.08 -11.43 -19.97
CA ALA A 330 -7.30 -12.05 -20.47
C ALA A 330 -7.98 -11.28 -21.62
N ASN A 331 -7.73 -9.97 -21.73
CA ASN A 331 -8.48 -9.07 -22.60
C ASN A 331 -7.66 -8.52 -23.79
N GLU A 332 -6.34 -8.44 -23.68
CA GLU A 332 -5.48 -7.78 -24.68
C GLU A 332 -5.67 -8.33 -26.11
N ASN A 333 -5.86 -9.64 -26.26
CA ASN A 333 -6.07 -10.27 -27.58
C ASN A 333 -7.48 -10.07 -28.16
N HIS A 334 -8.40 -9.48 -27.40
CA HIS A 334 -9.80 -9.28 -27.77
C HIS A 334 -10.13 -7.82 -28.11
N LEU A 335 -9.15 -6.93 -28.07
CA LEU A 335 -9.28 -5.55 -28.55
C LEU A 335 -9.40 -5.58 -30.06
N THR A 336 -10.55 -5.17 -30.59
CA THR A 336 -10.91 -5.34 -32.01
C THR A 336 -10.43 -4.19 -32.90
N LEU A 337 -10.17 -3.02 -32.30
CA LEU A 337 -9.98 -1.75 -32.99
C LEU A 337 -8.92 -0.89 -32.27
N GLY A 338 -8.02 -0.31 -33.06
CA GLY A 338 -6.99 0.63 -32.59
C GLY A 338 -5.57 0.05 -32.53
N ASN A 339 -4.65 0.93 -32.13
CA ASN A 339 -3.27 0.60 -31.79
C ASN A 339 -3.24 -0.45 -30.67
N THR A 340 -2.23 -1.31 -30.61
CA THR A 340 -2.11 -2.26 -29.49
C THR A 340 -1.95 -1.49 -28.19
N GLU A 341 -2.37 -2.04 -27.04
CA GLU A 341 -2.06 -1.40 -25.75
C GLU A 341 -0.55 -1.43 -25.43
N GLN A 342 0.27 -2.06 -26.29
CA GLN A 342 1.73 -2.02 -26.28
C GLN A 342 2.28 -0.83 -27.07
N ASP A 343 1.47 -0.17 -27.89
CA ASP A 343 1.90 0.97 -28.69
C ASP A 343 2.12 2.17 -27.77
N TRP A 344 3.24 2.85 -28.01
CA TRP A 344 3.69 3.96 -27.18
C TRP A 344 2.88 5.22 -27.48
N GLY A 345 1.88 5.47 -26.63
CA GLY A 345 1.16 6.73 -26.57
C GLY A 345 1.91 7.81 -25.78
N PHE A 346 1.42 9.06 -25.87
CA PHE A 346 1.92 10.17 -25.05
C PHE A 346 1.82 9.85 -23.56
N GLY A 347 0.73 9.21 -23.13
CA GLY A 347 0.52 8.82 -21.74
C GLY A 347 1.61 7.86 -21.22
N GLN A 348 2.06 6.93 -22.05
CA GLN A 348 3.12 5.98 -21.70
C GLN A 348 4.48 6.66 -21.58
N VAL A 349 4.80 7.58 -22.50
CA VAL A 349 6.05 8.35 -22.44
C VAL A 349 6.10 9.20 -21.17
N VAL A 350 5.03 9.91 -20.85
CA VAL A 350 4.95 10.72 -19.62
C VAL A 350 5.07 9.85 -18.38
N ALA A 351 4.40 8.69 -18.35
CA ALA A 351 4.51 7.76 -17.23
C ALA A 351 5.94 7.25 -17.02
N VAL A 352 6.67 6.94 -18.10
CA VAL A 352 8.07 6.51 -18.03
C VAL A 352 8.98 7.64 -17.59
N ILE A 353 8.74 8.88 -18.02
CA ILE A 353 9.51 10.04 -17.55
C ILE A 353 9.30 10.25 -16.04
N LEU A 354 8.05 10.14 -15.55
CA LEU A 354 7.72 10.25 -14.13
C LEU A 354 8.24 9.05 -13.30
N LEU A 355 8.36 7.87 -13.90
CA LEU A 355 9.07 6.75 -13.29
C LEU A 355 10.59 7.00 -13.27
N GLY A 356 11.14 7.60 -14.32
CA GLY A 356 12.55 7.93 -14.45
C GLY A 356 13.02 8.88 -13.36
N SER A 357 12.23 9.91 -13.01
CA SER A 357 12.56 10.80 -11.89
C SER A 357 12.64 10.05 -10.56
N ASN A 358 11.70 9.15 -10.30
CA ASN A 358 11.71 8.29 -9.12
C ASN A 358 12.95 7.38 -9.08
N LEU A 359 13.31 6.76 -10.21
CA LEU A 359 14.51 5.93 -10.31
C LEU A 359 15.79 6.74 -10.05
N VAL A 360 15.88 7.95 -10.61
CA VAL A 360 17.03 8.85 -10.37
C VAL A 360 17.12 9.20 -8.88
N MET A 361 16.01 9.52 -8.22
CA MET A 361 16.02 9.81 -6.78
C MET A 361 16.44 8.59 -5.94
N VAL A 362 15.98 7.39 -6.30
CA VAL A 362 16.40 6.14 -5.63
C VAL A 362 17.90 5.91 -5.84
N VAL A 363 18.40 6.07 -7.07
CA VAL A 363 19.82 5.87 -7.40
C VAL A 363 20.70 6.90 -6.70
N ASP A 364 20.32 8.17 -6.71
CA ASP A 364 21.04 9.24 -6.01
C ASP A 364 21.09 8.98 -4.51
N GLY A 365 19.98 8.50 -3.93
CA GLY A 365 19.96 8.06 -2.55
C GLY A 365 20.92 6.89 -2.27
N ILE A 366 20.86 5.83 -3.07
CA ILE A 366 21.77 4.68 -2.92
C ILE A 366 23.23 5.13 -3.04
N TRP A 367 23.52 5.97 -4.04
CA TRP A 367 24.86 6.49 -4.30
C TRP A 367 25.38 7.34 -3.14
N SER A 368 24.58 8.32 -2.69
CA SER A 368 24.90 9.19 -1.54
C SER A 368 25.15 8.37 -0.27
N THR A 369 24.35 7.32 -0.04
CA THR A 369 24.57 6.38 1.06
C THR A 369 25.90 5.66 0.93
N TRP A 370 26.19 5.14 -0.26
CA TRP A 370 27.39 4.35 -0.52
C TRP A 370 28.66 5.19 -0.35
N CYS A 371 28.68 6.41 -0.92
CA CYS A 371 29.77 7.36 -0.74
C CYS A 371 29.97 7.74 0.73
N THR A 372 28.89 8.05 1.45
CA THR A 372 28.99 8.42 2.87
C THR A 372 29.55 7.27 3.71
N VAL A 373 29.10 6.04 3.47
CA VAL A 373 29.60 4.86 4.19
C VAL A 373 31.09 4.64 3.92
N ASN A 374 31.53 4.71 2.67
CA ASN A 374 32.91 4.46 2.27
C ASN A 374 33.88 5.54 2.77
N ILE A 375 33.47 6.80 2.73
CA ILE A 375 34.28 7.92 3.27
C ILE A 375 34.44 7.76 4.79
N VAL A 376 33.35 7.49 5.51
CA VAL A 376 33.44 7.33 6.97
C VAL A 376 34.29 6.11 7.34
N SER A 377 34.15 4.97 6.66
CA SER A 377 35.03 3.83 6.90
C SER A 377 36.50 4.13 6.58
N GLY A 378 36.77 4.90 5.52
CA GLY A 378 38.13 5.32 5.18
C GLY A 378 38.75 6.22 6.25
N VAL A 379 37.96 7.15 6.79
CA VAL A 379 38.39 8.03 7.91
C VAL A 379 38.63 7.23 9.19
N ASP A 380 37.79 6.24 9.51
CA ASP A 380 37.96 5.39 10.69
C ASP A 380 39.23 4.52 10.58
N ILE A 381 39.50 3.94 9.40
CA ILE A 381 40.73 3.19 9.12
C ILE A 381 41.94 4.10 9.26
N PHE A 382 41.92 5.27 8.63
CA PHE A 382 43.02 6.23 8.71
C PHE A 382 43.30 6.69 10.14
N LYS A 383 42.26 6.93 10.96
CA LYS A 383 42.43 7.26 12.39
C LYS A 383 43.08 6.13 13.17
N ASN A 384 42.69 4.88 12.91
CA ASN A 384 43.26 3.71 13.58
C ASN A 384 44.73 3.50 13.19
N GLU A 385 45.07 3.68 11.91
CA GLU A 385 46.46 3.64 11.45
C GLU A 385 47.29 4.78 12.04
N LEU A 386 46.75 6.00 12.07
CA LEU A 386 47.43 7.15 12.68
C LEU A 386 47.64 6.93 14.19
N HIS A 387 46.66 6.35 14.89
CA HIS A 387 46.77 6.01 16.31
C HIS A 387 47.85 4.95 16.55
N ASN A 388 47.88 3.89 15.75
CA ASN A 388 48.90 2.85 15.82
C ASN A 388 50.30 3.38 15.50
N ALA A 389 50.41 4.31 14.54
CA ALA A 389 51.69 4.88 14.13
C ALA A 389 52.25 5.90 15.13
N THR A 390 51.39 6.66 15.82
CA THR A 390 51.84 7.79 16.66
C THR A 390 51.69 7.54 18.16
N GLY A 391 50.93 6.53 18.59
CA GLY A 391 50.59 6.30 19.99
C GLY A 391 49.69 7.37 20.62
N TYR A 392 49.40 8.47 19.91
CA TYR A 392 48.54 9.55 20.37
C TYR A 392 47.08 9.26 20.04
N ARG A 393 46.21 9.37 21.04
CA ARG A 393 44.76 9.32 20.85
C ARG A 393 44.31 10.69 20.33
N VAL A 394 44.00 10.79 19.05
CA VAL A 394 43.43 12.01 18.48
C VAL A 394 41.96 12.11 18.92
N SER A 395 41.70 12.91 19.96
CA SER A 395 40.35 13.29 20.35
C SER A 395 39.87 14.39 19.42
N ALA A 396 38.80 14.12 18.66
CA ALA A 396 38.17 15.12 17.81
C ALA A 396 37.43 16.14 18.70
N LYS A 397 37.75 17.42 18.54
CA LYS A 397 36.89 18.54 18.94
C LYS A 397 36.11 19.01 17.73
#